data_AF-A0A2V9X070-F1
#
_entry.id   AF-A0A2V9X070-F1
#
_cell.length_a   1.000
_cell.length_b   1.000
_cell.length_c   1.000
_cell.angle_alpha   90.00
_cell.angle_beta   90.00
_cell.angle_gamma   90.00
#
_symmetry.space_group_name_H-M   'P 1'
#
loop_
_entity.id
_entity.type
_entity.pdbx_description
1 polymer ?
#
loop_
_entity_poly.entity_id
_entity_poly.type
_entity_poly.pdbx_seq_one_letter_code
_entity_poly.pdbx_strand_id
1 'polypeptide(L)'
;MTDVVFTFRENGNAIWNNIFVVSSGRKVFSDNGTSAYGMANWAGQTHYANIYLSVDGSQSDPVGVALGRGEKIADPKFVDFAESDFHLTSGSPAVDSGERTDFVTDFDGNPVPAGKAPDIGAYEFRGRNW
;
A
#
# COMPACT_ATOMS: atom_id res chain seq x y z
N MET A 1 9.11 7.50 -21.62
CA MET A 1 8.00 7.20 -20.70
C MET A 1 8.61 7.14 -19.31
N THR A 2 8.01 7.80 -18.33
CA THR A 2 8.47 7.72 -16.93
C THR A 2 7.90 6.44 -16.34
N ASP A 3 8.74 5.43 -16.13
CA ASP A 3 8.35 4.13 -15.56
C ASP A 3 8.23 4.21 -14.03
N VAL A 4 7.44 5.15 -13.52
CA VAL A 4 7.25 5.37 -12.08
C VAL A 4 5.78 5.25 -11.71
N VAL A 5 5.48 4.59 -10.60
CA VAL A 5 4.10 4.40 -10.11
C VAL A 5 3.61 5.65 -9.35
N PHE A 6 4.51 6.39 -8.67
CA PHE A 6 4.19 7.65 -8.00
C PHE A 6 5.16 8.77 -8.37
N THR A 7 4.62 9.98 -8.55
CA THR A 7 5.39 11.20 -8.72
C THR A 7 4.76 12.30 -7.87
N PHE A 8 5.55 12.97 -7.06
CA PHE A 8 5.07 14.04 -6.18
C PHE A 8 5.54 15.39 -6.70
N ARG A 9 4.62 16.36 -6.76
CA ARG A 9 4.93 17.73 -7.16
C ARG A 9 5.44 18.58 -6.00
N GLU A 10 5.10 18.20 -4.77
CA GLU A 10 5.37 18.95 -3.54
C GLU A 10 5.90 18.02 -2.44
N ASN A 11 6.65 18.58 -1.49
CA ASN A 11 7.14 17.87 -0.31
C ASN A 11 6.03 17.70 0.75
N GLY A 12 6.23 16.78 1.69
CA GLY A 12 5.42 16.70 2.90
C GLY A 12 4.12 15.91 2.76
N ASN A 13 3.95 15.13 1.70
CA ASN A 13 2.84 14.18 1.66
C ASN A 13 3.12 13.03 2.63
N ALA A 14 2.03 12.50 3.17
CA ALA A 14 2.04 11.31 4.01
C ALA A 14 1.28 10.20 3.29
N ILE A 15 1.97 9.08 3.08
CA ILE A 15 1.45 7.92 2.36
C ILE A 15 1.39 6.79 3.37
N TRP A 16 0.21 6.52 3.91
CA TRP A 16 0.04 5.52 4.96
C TRP A 16 -1.17 4.63 4.73
N ASN A 17 -1.15 3.44 5.33
CA ASN A 17 -2.24 2.46 5.26
C ASN A 17 -2.65 2.08 3.82
N ASN A 18 -1.71 2.10 2.86
CA ASN A 18 -1.98 1.71 1.49
C ASN A 18 -1.48 0.30 1.20
N ILE A 19 -2.14 -0.37 0.27
CA ILE A 19 -1.63 -1.57 -0.38
C ILE A 19 -1.22 -1.19 -1.81
N PHE A 20 0.05 -1.37 -2.13
CA PHE A 20 0.58 -1.18 -3.47
C PHE A 20 0.86 -2.51 -4.14
N VAL A 21 0.24 -2.73 -5.29
CA VAL A 21 0.47 -3.89 -6.15
C VAL A 21 1.13 -3.40 -7.44
N VAL A 22 2.31 -3.93 -7.73
CA VAL A 22 3.13 -3.57 -8.89
C VAL A 22 3.48 -4.80 -9.73
N SER A 23 3.85 -4.56 -10.98
CA SER A 23 4.26 -5.60 -11.94
C SER A 23 5.27 -5.03 -12.94
N SER A 24 5.81 -5.88 -13.81
CA SER A 24 6.73 -5.50 -14.89
C SER A 24 7.99 -4.78 -14.41
N GLY A 25 8.55 -5.20 -13.28
CA GLY A 25 9.75 -4.61 -12.67
C GLY A 25 9.54 -3.21 -12.09
N ARG A 26 8.29 -2.73 -11.99
CA ARG A 26 7.98 -1.38 -11.50
C ARG A 26 8.01 -1.31 -9.98
N LYS A 27 8.62 -0.24 -9.47
CA LYS A 27 8.71 0.07 -8.04
C LYS A 27 7.78 1.23 -7.68
N VAL A 28 7.33 1.28 -6.44
CA VAL A 28 6.43 2.35 -5.97
C VAL A 28 7.12 3.71 -5.92
N PHE A 29 8.30 3.79 -5.30
CA PHE A 29 9.00 5.06 -5.03
C PHE A 29 10.33 5.24 -5.77
N SER A 30 10.59 4.46 -6.82
CA SER A 30 11.85 4.57 -7.56
C SER A 30 11.87 5.76 -8.52
N ASP A 31 13.04 6.33 -8.79
CA ASP A 31 13.19 7.21 -9.93
C ASP A 31 13.31 6.44 -11.25
N ASN A 32 13.69 5.14 -11.25
CA ASN A 32 14.07 4.40 -12.46
C ASN A 32 15.01 5.24 -13.37
N GLY A 33 15.81 6.16 -12.80
CA GLY A 33 16.62 7.12 -13.55
C GLY A 33 15.85 8.26 -14.25
N THR A 34 14.58 8.45 -13.94
CA THR A 34 13.67 9.46 -14.50
C THR A 34 13.16 10.41 -13.41
N SER A 35 13.24 11.71 -13.67
CA SER A 35 12.64 12.74 -12.81
C SER A 35 11.31 13.18 -13.41
N ALA A 36 10.21 13.03 -12.67
CA ALA A 36 8.97 13.74 -12.95
C ALA A 36 8.96 15.04 -12.15
N TYR A 37 8.55 16.14 -12.76
CA TYR A 37 8.51 17.48 -12.13
C TYR A 37 9.84 17.99 -11.53
N GLY A 38 10.99 17.42 -11.91
CA GLY A 38 12.31 17.89 -11.45
C GLY A 38 12.66 17.51 -10.01
N MET A 39 11.93 16.59 -9.38
CA MET A 39 12.20 16.09 -8.03
C MET A 39 12.63 14.61 -8.08
N ALA A 40 13.49 14.17 -7.14
CA ALA A 40 13.69 12.75 -6.88
C ALA A 40 12.41 12.20 -6.23
N ASN A 41 11.80 11.16 -6.79
CA ASN A 41 10.38 10.75 -6.66
C ASN A 41 9.87 10.39 -5.25
N TRP A 42 10.61 10.70 -4.18
CA TRP A 42 10.22 10.45 -2.79
C TRP A 42 10.82 11.46 -1.79
N ALA A 43 11.67 12.39 -2.24
CA ALA A 43 12.34 13.32 -1.32
C ALA A 43 11.31 14.14 -0.53
N GLY A 44 11.44 14.14 0.80
CA GLY A 44 10.54 14.87 1.69
C GLY A 44 9.15 14.24 1.88
N GLN A 45 8.89 13.03 1.37
CA GLN A 45 7.65 12.29 1.64
C GLN A 45 7.80 11.40 2.88
N THR A 46 6.72 11.23 3.62
CA THR A 46 6.65 10.22 4.70
C THR A 46 5.82 9.04 4.24
N HIS A 47 6.30 7.84 4.54
CA HIS A 47 5.61 6.61 4.23
C HIS A 47 5.72 5.63 5.40
N TYR A 48 4.60 5.02 5.76
CA TYR A 48 4.53 4.08 6.88
C TYR A 48 3.25 3.24 6.82
N ALA A 49 3.27 2.07 7.45
CA ALA A 49 2.13 1.15 7.50
C ALA A 49 1.52 0.85 6.11
N ASN A 50 2.36 0.71 5.08
CA ASN A 50 1.97 0.28 3.75
C ASN A 50 2.40 -1.17 3.48
N ILE A 51 1.68 -1.85 2.59
CA ILE A 51 2.06 -3.17 2.05
C ILE A 51 2.45 -3.03 0.58
N TYR A 52 3.50 -3.74 0.19
CA TYR A 52 4.01 -3.75 -1.17
C TYR A 52 4.07 -5.18 -1.72
N LEU A 53 3.55 -5.39 -2.93
CA LEU A 53 3.58 -6.69 -3.62
C LEU A 53 3.99 -6.53 -5.09
N SER A 54 5.00 -7.28 -5.53
CA SER A 54 5.22 -7.54 -6.96
C SER A 54 4.39 -8.76 -7.36
N VAL A 55 3.21 -8.55 -7.95
CA VAL A 55 2.22 -9.61 -8.18
C VAL A 55 2.69 -10.68 -9.18
N ASP A 56 3.54 -10.27 -10.12
CA ASP A 56 4.11 -11.14 -11.15
C ASP A 56 5.50 -11.69 -10.79
N GLY A 57 6.00 -11.41 -9.58
CA GLY A 57 7.35 -11.81 -9.16
C GLY A 57 8.49 -11.21 -9.99
N SER A 58 8.21 -10.19 -10.81
CA SER A 58 9.20 -9.58 -11.70
C SER A 58 10.35 -8.87 -10.98
N GLN A 59 10.20 -8.60 -9.68
CA GLN A 59 11.29 -8.10 -8.84
C GLN A 59 11.13 -8.44 -7.35
N SER A 60 12.24 -8.39 -6.62
CA SER A 60 12.29 -8.64 -5.18
C SER A 60 12.10 -7.39 -4.31
N ASP A 61 12.20 -6.19 -4.89
CA ASP A 61 12.08 -4.90 -4.18
C ASP A 61 10.96 -4.05 -4.80
N PRO A 62 9.68 -4.33 -4.51
CA PRO A 62 8.55 -3.54 -5.01
C PRO A 62 8.50 -2.09 -4.51
N VAL A 63 9.30 -1.73 -3.50
CA VAL A 63 9.24 -0.43 -2.84
C VAL A 63 10.12 0.59 -3.57
N GLY A 64 11.40 0.24 -3.79
CA GLY A 64 12.41 1.10 -4.39
C GLY A 64 13.09 2.09 -3.44
N VAL A 65 12.71 2.09 -2.16
CA VAL A 65 13.37 2.78 -1.04
C VAL A 65 13.36 1.85 0.18
N ALA A 66 14.11 2.20 1.22
CA ALA A 66 14.07 1.45 2.48
C ALA A 66 12.66 1.52 3.10
N LEU A 67 12.21 0.43 3.72
CA LEU A 67 10.90 0.38 4.38
C LEU A 67 10.82 1.39 5.53
N GLY A 68 9.68 2.09 5.58
CA GLY A 68 9.27 2.92 6.69
C GLY A 68 8.73 2.11 7.86
N ARG A 69 8.31 2.80 8.93
CA ARG A 69 7.74 2.15 10.12
C ARG A 69 6.47 1.37 9.76
N GLY A 70 6.38 0.12 10.22
CA GLY A 70 5.18 -0.72 10.03
C GLY A 70 4.94 -1.20 8.61
N GLU A 71 5.82 -0.83 7.67
CA GLU A 71 5.73 -1.27 6.28
C GLU A 71 6.24 -2.69 6.09
N LYS A 72 5.74 -3.37 5.06
CA LYS A 72 6.12 -4.75 4.75
C LYS A 72 5.98 -5.07 3.27
N ILE A 73 6.89 -5.90 2.76
CA ILE A 73 6.75 -6.53 1.44
C ILE A 73 6.08 -7.88 1.68
N ALA A 74 4.81 -8.01 1.30
CA ALA A 74 4.03 -9.21 1.54
C ALA A 74 2.82 -9.28 0.60
N ASP A 75 2.32 -10.51 0.39
CA ASP A 75 1.02 -10.73 -0.26
C ASP A 75 -0.10 -10.24 0.68
N PRO A 76 -0.94 -9.27 0.26
CA PRO A 76 -2.06 -8.75 1.05
C PRO A 76 -3.18 -9.77 1.27
N LYS A 77 -3.15 -10.92 0.59
CA LYS A 77 -4.17 -11.98 0.71
C LYS A 77 -5.59 -11.46 0.49
N PHE A 78 -5.78 -10.82 -0.66
CA PHE A 78 -7.11 -10.46 -1.15
C PHE A 78 -7.98 -11.71 -1.36
N VAL A 79 -9.30 -11.54 -1.26
CA VAL A 79 -10.29 -12.59 -1.55
C VAL A 79 -10.21 -12.99 -3.02
N ASP A 80 -10.31 -12.03 -3.93
CA ASP A 80 -10.15 -12.26 -5.37
C ASP A 80 -9.59 -11.02 -6.08
N PHE A 81 -8.27 -10.96 -6.21
CA PHE A 81 -7.59 -9.86 -6.89
C PHE A 81 -7.95 -9.77 -8.39
N ALA A 82 -8.27 -10.89 -9.06
CA ALA A 82 -8.54 -10.90 -10.50
C ALA A 82 -9.91 -10.29 -10.81
N GLU A 83 -10.89 -10.54 -9.95
CA GLU A 83 -12.24 -9.97 -10.03
C GLU A 83 -12.37 -8.61 -9.30
N SER A 84 -11.23 -8.02 -8.88
CA SER A 84 -11.17 -6.75 -8.13
C SER A 84 -11.88 -6.78 -6.76
N ASP A 85 -11.98 -7.95 -6.14
CA ASP A 85 -12.36 -8.09 -4.75
C ASP A 85 -11.13 -7.92 -3.85
N PHE A 86 -10.93 -6.68 -3.43
CA PHE A 86 -9.81 -6.29 -2.56
C PHE A 86 -10.10 -6.45 -1.06
N HIS A 87 -11.18 -7.16 -0.69
CA HIS A 87 -11.36 -7.55 0.71
C HIS A 87 -10.23 -8.46 1.15
N LEU A 88 -9.90 -8.39 2.44
CA LEU A 88 -8.83 -9.18 3.02
C LEU A 88 -9.36 -10.54 3.49
N THR A 89 -8.53 -11.57 3.37
CA THR A 89 -8.77 -12.86 4.04
C THR A 89 -8.20 -12.85 5.47
N SER A 90 -8.59 -13.83 6.30
CA SER A 90 -8.20 -13.91 7.71
C SER A 90 -6.68 -14.04 7.97
N GLY A 91 -5.92 -14.51 6.98
CA GLY A 91 -4.46 -14.64 7.05
C GLY A 91 -3.70 -13.43 6.52
N SER A 92 -4.40 -12.35 6.16
CA SER A 92 -3.77 -11.19 5.56
C SER A 92 -2.83 -10.48 6.53
N PRO A 93 -1.61 -10.10 6.10
CA PRO A 93 -0.70 -9.29 6.89
C PRO A 93 -1.14 -7.82 7.00
N ALA A 94 -2.23 -7.41 6.34
CA ALA A 94 -2.84 -6.10 6.48
C ALA A 94 -3.74 -5.98 7.71
N VAL A 95 -4.27 -7.09 8.22
CA VAL A 95 -5.20 -7.10 9.35
C VAL A 95 -4.52 -6.55 10.61
N ASP A 96 -5.20 -5.64 11.31
CA ASP A 96 -4.76 -5.00 12.55
C ASP A 96 -3.35 -4.38 12.47
N SER A 97 -2.92 -3.96 11.29
CA SER A 97 -1.53 -3.54 11.04
C SER A 97 -1.37 -2.09 10.59
N GLY A 98 -2.47 -1.37 10.41
CA GLY A 98 -2.50 0.04 10.03
C GLY A 98 -2.26 1.00 11.19
N GLU A 99 -1.90 2.24 10.84
CA GLU A 99 -1.82 3.35 11.78
C GLU A 99 -3.22 3.94 12.04
N ARG A 100 -3.44 4.48 13.24
CA ARG A 100 -4.70 5.18 13.56
C ARG A 100 -4.83 6.46 12.74
N THR A 101 -6.03 6.67 12.24
CA THR A 101 -6.41 7.85 11.45
C THR A 101 -7.76 8.38 11.94
N ASP A 102 -8.21 9.50 11.39
CA ASP A 102 -9.53 10.08 11.69
C ASP A 102 -10.66 9.45 10.84
N PHE A 103 -10.35 8.46 10.00
CA PHE A 103 -11.36 7.71 9.27
C PHE A 103 -12.15 6.83 10.23
N VAL A 104 -13.48 6.99 10.19
CA VAL A 104 -14.41 6.24 11.04
C VAL A 104 -15.09 5.10 10.30
N THR A 105 -14.99 5.06 8.97
CA THR A 105 -15.54 3.99 8.12
C THR A 105 -14.63 3.64 6.96
N ASP A 106 -14.64 2.36 6.57
CA ASP A 106 -13.96 1.85 5.37
C ASP A 106 -14.80 2.10 4.10
N PHE A 107 -14.35 1.59 2.96
CA PHE A 107 -15.03 1.77 1.67
C PHE A 107 -16.43 1.16 1.62
N ASP A 108 -16.68 0.10 2.40
CA ASP A 108 -17.97 -0.59 2.51
C ASP A 108 -18.87 0.00 3.60
N GLY A 109 -18.42 1.05 4.29
CA GLY A 109 -19.13 1.67 5.40
C GLY A 109 -19.03 0.91 6.72
N ASN A 110 -18.11 -0.05 6.84
CA ASN A 110 -17.82 -0.71 8.12
C ASN A 110 -17.02 0.22 9.03
N PRO A 111 -17.18 0.13 10.37
CA PRO A 111 -16.39 0.92 11.31
C PRO A 111 -14.88 0.67 11.18
N VAL A 112 -14.09 1.74 11.26
CA VAL A 112 -12.62 1.70 11.36
C VAL A 112 -12.19 2.16 12.77
N PRO A 113 -11.40 1.38 13.52
CA PRO A 113 -11.04 -0.02 13.23
C PRO A 113 -12.19 -0.99 13.51
N ALA A 114 -12.26 -2.08 12.77
CA ALA A 114 -13.11 -3.23 13.08
C ALA A 114 -12.45 -4.19 14.09
N GLY A 115 -11.11 -4.18 14.14
CA GLY A 115 -10.28 -4.97 15.05
C GLY A 115 -9.56 -4.15 16.13
N LYS A 116 -8.35 -4.56 16.46
CA LYS A 116 -7.47 -3.90 17.46
C LYS A 116 -6.85 -2.62 16.92
N ALA A 117 -6.63 -2.54 15.62
CA ALA A 117 -6.10 -1.39 14.90
C ALA A 117 -6.72 -1.34 13.50
N PRO A 118 -6.61 -0.22 12.77
CA PRO A 118 -7.07 -0.19 11.39
C PRO A 118 -6.35 -1.23 10.55
N ASP A 119 -7.01 -1.71 9.51
CA ASP A 119 -6.35 -2.53 8.52
C ASP A 119 -5.56 -1.66 7.52
N ILE A 120 -4.49 -2.20 6.95
CA ILE A 120 -3.80 -1.54 5.84
C ILE A 120 -4.63 -1.77 4.57
N GLY A 121 -5.11 -0.72 3.93
CA GLY A 121 -5.92 -0.80 2.72
C GLY A 121 -7.25 -0.05 2.85
N ALA A 122 -8.15 -0.28 1.89
CA ALA A 122 -9.43 0.41 1.80
C ALA A 122 -10.58 -0.30 2.54
N TYR A 123 -10.37 -1.54 2.97
CA TYR A 123 -11.38 -2.42 3.55
C TYR A 123 -10.90 -2.98 4.89
N GLU A 124 -11.79 -2.98 5.88
CA GLU A 124 -11.56 -3.66 7.15
C GLU A 124 -11.95 -5.14 7.03
N PHE A 125 -11.16 -6.01 7.64
CA PHE A 125 -11.45 -7.43 7.73
C PHE A 125 -12.58 -7.68 8.73
N ARG A 126 -13.65 -8.32 8.24
CA ARG A 126 -14.90 -8.51 9.02
C ARG A 126 -15.10 -9.94 9.56
N GLY A 127 -14.12 -10.83 9.41
CA GLY A 127 -14.25 -12.22 9.86
C GLY A 127 -15.31 -13.04 9.12
N ARG A 128 -15.91 -12.51 8.04
CA ARG A 128 -16.80 -13.26 7.16
C ARG A 128 -16.00 -13.89 6.04
N ASN A 129 -16.33 -15.14 5.72
CA ASN A 129 -15.95 -15.75 4.45
C ASN A 129 -16.84 -15.10 3.37
N TRP A 130 -16.21 -14.35 2.47
CA TRP A 130 -16.82 -13.80 1.28
C TRP A 130 -16.99 -14.89 0.22
#